data_AF-A0AAW2TID1-F1
#
_entry.id   AF-A0AAW2TID1-F1
#
_cell.length_a   1.000
_cell.length_b   1.000
_cell.length_c   1.000
_cell.angle_alpha   90.00
_cell.angle_beta   90.00
_cell.angle_gamma   90.00
#
_symmetry.space_group_name_H-M   'P 1'
#
loop_
_entity.id
_entity.type
_entity.pdbx_description
1 polymer ?
#
loop_
_entity_poly.entity_id
_entity_poly.type
_entity_poly.pdbx_seq_one_letter_code
_entity_poly.pdbx_strand_id
1 'polypeptide(L)'
;MMSKCWGDTKVWLSAQFFMKDLSEVSYILGIKIFRNRSKRMLGMTQNSYVEKILKRFKMEHSKRGFLPIRYRVKLSKKQSPKTDEELKRMLDIPYASVVGSI
;
A
#
# COMPACT_ATOMS: atom_id res chain seq x y z
N MET A 1 15.70 -24.70 -20.33
CA MET A 1 14.82 -25.55 -19.49
C MET A 1 13.62 -24.76 -18.94
N MET A 2 13.81 -23.61 -18.27
CA MET A 2 12.70 -22.79 -17.74
C MET A 2 11.70 -22.26 -18.79
N SER A 3 12.14 -21.98 -20.02
CA SER A 3 11.27 -21.47 -21.09
C SER A 3 10.23 -22.50 -21.58
N LYS A 4 10.57 -23.79 -21.56
CA LYS A 4 9.67 -24.87 -22.01
C LYS A 4 8.55 -25.11 -20.99
N CYS A 5 8.90 -25.15 -19.71
CA CYS A 5 7.95 -25.34 -18.61
C CYS A 5 6.91 -24.21 -18.52
N TRP A 6 7.30 -22.95 -18.78
CA TRP A 6 6.36 -21.82 -18.79
C TRP A 6 5.31 -21.95 -19.90
N GLY A 7 5.71 -22.44 -21.08
CA GLY A 7 4.80 -22.67 -22.20
C GLY A 7 3.70 -23.68 -21.82
N ASP A 8 4.10 -24.83 -21.30
CA ASP A 8 3.18 -25.90 -20.91
C ASP A 8 2.23 -25.45 -19.79
N THR A 9 2.72 -24.71 -18.79
CA THR A 9 1.89 -24.13 -17.72
C THR A 9 0.91 -23.08 -18.25
N LYS A 10 1.33 -22.21 -19.17
CA LYS A 10 0.46 -21.18 -19.75
C LYS A 10 -0.70 -21.81 -20.54
N VAL A 11 -0.43 -22.89 -21.29
CA VAL A 11 -1.45 -23.64 -22.02
C VAL A 11 -2.45 -24.27 -21.05
N TRP A 12 -1.98 -24.98 -20.02
CA TRP A 12 -2.86 -25.59 -19.02
C TRP A 12 -3.74 -24.56 -18.31
N LEU A 13 -3.18 -23.42 -17.90
CA LEU A 13 -3.95 -22.32 -17.28
C LEU A 13 -4.99 -21.73 -18.23
N SER A 14 -4.65 -21.55 -19.51
CA SER A 14 -5.57 -20.97 -20.51
C SER A 14 -6.74 -21.89 -20.85
N ALA A 15 -6.59 -23.20 -20.63
CA ALA A 15 -7.67 -24.17 -20.77
C ALA A 15 -8.65 -24.14 -19.59
N GLN A 16 -8.18 -23.76 -18.39
CA GLN A 16 -8.99 -23.70 -17.17
C GLN A 16 -9.59 -22.31 -16.91
N PHE A 17 -8.92 -21.24 -17.34
CA PHE A 17 -9.28 -19.86 -17.05
C PHE A 17 -9.29 -19.01 -18.32
N PHE A 18 -10.24 -18.08 -18.40
CA PHE A 18 -10.23 -17.05 -19.44
C PHE A 18 -9.02 -16.13 -19.22
N MET A 19 -7.95 -16.37 -19.97
CA MET A 19 -6.71 -15.60 -19.90
C MET A 19 -6.69 -14.52 -20.98
N LYS A 20 -6.43 -13.29 -20.58
CA LYS A 20 -6.13 -12.19 -21.49
C LYS A 20 -4.68 -11.78 -21.33
N ASP A 21 -3.94 -11.71 -22.43
CA ASP A 21 -2.60 -11.14 -22.40
C ASP A 21 -2.72 -9.61 -22.30
N LEU A 22 -2.18 -9.04 -21.22
CA LEU A 22 -2.24 -7.60 -20.95
C LEU A 22 -0.98 -6.87 -21.39
N SER A 23 -0.14 -7.50 -22.22
CA SER A 23 1.17 -7.00 -22.62
C SER A 23 2.05 -6.70 -21.39
N GLU A 24 2.94 -5.70 -21.43
CA GLU A 24 3.73 -5.35 -20.25
C GLU A 24 2.80 -4.75 -19.18
N VAL A 25 2.51 -5.53 -18.14
CA VAL A 25 1.54 -5.18 -17.11
C VAL A 25 2.00 -3.92 -16.38
N SER A 26 1.25 -2.83 -16.56
CA SER A 26 1.50 -1.56 -15.89
C SER A 26 0.71 -1.39 -14.59
N TYR A 27 -0.38 -2.13 -14.41
CA TYR A 27 -1.24 -2.08 -13.22
C TYR A 27 -1.78 -3.46 -12.84
N ILE A 28 -1.71 -3.82 -11.56
CA ILE A 28 -2.36 -5.01 -10.97
C ILE A 28 -3.11 -4.55 -9.72
N LEU A 29 -4.42 -4.76 -9.67
CA LEU A 29 -5.26 -4.44 -8.50
C LEU A 29 -5.08 -2.99 -7.99
N GLY A 30 -4.81 -2.04 -8.90
CA GLY A 30 -4.56 -0.63 -8.54
C GLY A 30 -3.12 -0.32 -8.09
N ILE A 31 -2.24 -1.32 -8.02
CA ILE A 31 -0.80 -1.16 -7.82
C ILE A 31 -0.16 -0.95 -9.18
N LYS A 32 0.55 0.17 -9.35
CA LYS A 32 1.29 0.47 -10.57
C LYS A 32 2.61 -0.28 -10.55
N ILE A 33 2.90 -1.04 -11.60
CA ILE A 33 4.16 -1.76 -11.78
C ILE A 33 5.01 -0.99 -12.78
N PHE A 34 6.28 -0.79 -12.45
CA PHE A 34 7.27 -0.23 -13.37
C PHE A 34 8.45 -1.18 -13.50
N ARG A 35 8.83 -1.46 -14.74
CA ARG A 35 9.94 -2.34 -15.07
C ARG A 35 10.95 -1.60 -15.92
N ASN A 36 12.19 -1.55 -15.47
CA ASN A 36 13.31 -1.02 -16.24
C ASN A 36 14.28 -2.16 -16.54
N ARG A 37 14.24 -2.66 -17.78
CA ARG A 37 15.05 -3.83 -18.20
C ARG A 37 16.53 -3.51 -18.35
N SER A 38 16.90 -2.29 -18.77
CA SER A 38 18.31 -1.90 -18.90
C SER A 38 19.00 -1.81 -17.55
N LYS A 39 18.30 -1.31 -16.53
CA LYS A 39 18.78 -1.29 -15.13
C LYS A 39 18.45 -2.56 -14.34
N ARG A 40 17.80 -3.55 -14.97
CA ARG A 40 17.26 -4.75 -14.32
C ARG A 40 16.44 -4.46 -13.04
N MET A 41 15.75 -3.32 -13.01
CA MET A 41 14.89 -2.91 -11.90
C MET A 41 13.45 -3.31 -12.16
N LEU A 42 12.80 -3.85 -11.14
CA LEU A 42 11.36 -4.02 -11.08
C LEU A 42 10.89 -3.34 -9.80
N GLY A 43 9.89 -2.48 -9.91
CA GLY A 43 9.31 -1.82 -8.75
C GLY A 43 7.82 -1.64 -8.91
N MET A 44 7.20 -1.30 -7.79
CA MET A 44 5.76 -1.11 -7.69
C MET A 44 5.48 0.15 -6.87
N THR A 45 4.40 0.86 -7.20
CA THR A 45 3.94 2.03 -6.46
C THR A 45 2.44 2.01 -6.30
N GLN A 46 1.98 2.44 -5.14
CA GLN A 46 0.57 2.59 -4.80
C GLN A 46 0.24 4.03 -4.37
N ASN A 47 1.02 5.02 -4.84
CA ASN A 47 0.91 6.41 -4.41
C ASN A 47 -0.52 6.96 -4.53
N SER A 48 -1.21 6.65 -5.63
CA SER A 48 -2.58 7.11 -5.87
C SER A 48 -3.59 6.54 -4.86
N TYR A 49 -3.34 5.36 -4.29
CA TYR A 49 -4.17 4.79 -3.23
C TYR A 49 -3.96 5.52 -1.92
N VAL A 50 -2.70 5.78 -1.56
CA VAL A 50 -2.34 6.56 -0.37
C VAL A 50 -2.94 7.98 -0.46
N GLU A 51 -2.85 8.63 -1.61
CA GLU A 51 -3.46 9.95 -1.84
C GLU A 51 -4.98 9.93 -1.65
N LYS A 52 -5.67 8.89 -2.15
CA LYS A 52 -7.11 8.73 -1.95
C LYS A 52 -7.48 8.55 -0.48
N ILE A 53 -6.70 7.78 0.28
CA ILE A 53 -6.92 7.59 1.72
C ILE A 53 -6.71 8.90 2.46
N LEU A 54 -5.62 9.61 2.20
CA LEU A 54 -5.34 10.89 2.85
C LEU A 54 -6.46 11.91 2.57
N LYS A 55 -6.95 11.99 1.33
CA LYS A 55 -8.07 12.86 0.98
C LYS A 55 -9.37 12.45 1.69
N ARG A 56 -9.67 11.16 1.78
CA ARG A 56 -10.87 10.63 2.46
C ARG A 56 -10.93 11.06 3.93
N PHE A 57 -9.79 11.12 4.59
CA PHE A 57 -9.68 11.50 6.00
C PHE A 57 -9.24 12.96 6.22
N LYS A 58 -9.27 13.81 5.18
CA LYS A 58 -8.88 15.23 5.26
C LYS A 58 -7.45 15.44 5.77
N MET A 59 -6.53 14.56 5.40
CA MET A 59 -5.12 14.52 5.80
C MET A 59 -4.14 14.84 4.65
N GLU A 60 -4.62 15.40 3.54
CA GLU A 60 -3.79 15.76 2.38
C GLU A 60 -2.65 16.76 2.70
N HIS A 61 -2.86 17.62 3.69
CA HIS A 61 -1.90 18.63 4.15
C HIS A 61 -1.15 18.23 5.43
N SER A 62 -1.29 16.97 5.88
CA SER A 62 -0.55 16.46 7.03
C SER A 62 0.96 16.53 6.79
N LYS A 63 1.71 16.84 7.84
CA LYS A 63 3.17 16.95 7.76
C LYS A 63 3.78 15.62 7.29
N ARG A 64 4.45 15.66 6.14
CA ARG A 64 5.23 14.53 5.61
C ARG A 64 6.54 14.44 6.41
N GLY A 65 6.54 13.66 7.48
CA GLY A 65 7.74 13.37 8.26
C GLY A 65 8.28 11.98 7.93
N PHE A 66 9.61 11.83 7.92
CA PHE A 66 10.20 10.53 8.18
C PHE A 66 9.86 10.22 9.64
N LEU A 67 8.81 9.45 9.86
CA LEU A 67 8.54 8.85 11.17
C LEU A 67 9.25 7.51 11.13
N PRO A 68 10.53 7.39 11.57
CA PRO A 68 11.02 6.09 11.95
C PRO A 68 10.07 5.63 13.05
N ILE A 69 9.19 4.67 12.73
CA ILE A 69 8.52 3.88 13.74
C ILE A 69 9.67 3.28 14.53
N ARG A 70 9.95 3.87 15.70
CA ARG A 70 11.00 3.39 16.57
C ARG A 70 10.62 1.95 16.92
N TYR A 71 11.42 1.00 16.46
CA TYR A 71 11.20 -0.40 16.78
C TYR A 71 11.24 -0.56 18.30
N ARG A 72 10.29 -1.33 18.87
CA ARG A 72 10.13 -1.56 20.33
C ARG A 72 9.74 -0.33 21.16
N VAL A 73 8.92 0.58 20.65
CA VAL A 73 8.24 1.56 21.53
C VAL A 73 7.23 0.82 22.39
N LYS A 74 7.54 0.63 23.69
CA LYS A 74 6.55 0.18 24.67
C LYS A 74 5.64 1.34 25.01
N LEU A 75 4.44 1.33 24.47
CA LEU A 75 3.39 2.27 24.87
C LEU A 75 2.84 1.87 26.24
N SER A 76 2.53 2.86 27.08
CA SER A 76 1.89 2.65 28.39
C SER A 76 0.67 3.55 28.57
N LYS A 77 -0.22 3.18 29.50
CA LYS A 77 -1.40 4.00 29.85
C LYS A 77 -1.05 5.43 30.28
N LYS A 78 0.20 5.69 30.68
CA LYS A 78 0.68 7.05 31.02
C LYS A 78 0.74 7.99 29.80
N GLN A 79 0.75 7.45 28.59
CA GLN A 79 0.77 8.18 27.32
C GLN A 79 -0.63 8.33 26.70
N SER A 80 -1.66 7.82 27.36
CA SER A 80 -3.05 8.08 26.98
C SER A 80 -3.43 9.52 27.36
N PRO A 81 -4.38 10.13 26.63
CA PRO A 81 -4.92 11.45 26.99
C PRO A 81 -5.46 11.41 28.42
N LYS A 82 -5.17 12.45 29.20
CA LYS A 82 -5.56 12.56 30.62
C LYS A 82 -6.66 13.58 30.85
N THR A 83 -6.80 14.53 29.94
CA THR A 83 -7.79 15.61 30.02
C THR A 83 -8.88 15.42 28.98
N ASP A 84 -10.09 15.91 29.27
CA ASP A 84 -11.21 15.88 28.32
C ASP A 84 -10.91 16.65 27.03
N GLU A 85 -10.09 17.70 27.11
CA GLU A 85 -9.63 18.44 25.95
C GLU A 85 -8.73 17.59 25.04
N GLU A 86 -7.75 16.87 25.62
CA GLU A 86 -6.91 15.94 24.86
C GLU A 86 -7.74 14.81 24.25
N LEU A 87 -8.70 14.27 25.00
CA LEU A 87 -9.59 13.22 24.53
C LEU A 87 -10.42 13.70 23.33
N LYS A 88 -11.05 14.88 23.43
CA LYS A 88 -11.80 15.49 22.32
C LYS A 88 -10.93 15.74 21.09
N ARG A 89 -9.70 16.26 21.27
CA ARG A 89 -8.74 16.46 20.17
C ARG A 89 -8.35 15.16 19.48
N MET A 90 -8.12 14.09 20.25
CA MET A 90 -7.74 12.79 19.68
C MET A 90 -8.92 12.07 19.00
N LEU A 91 -10.15 12.28 19.50
CA LEU A 91 -11.36 11.75 18.87
C LEU A 91 -11.65 12.38 17.50
N ASP A 92 -11.36 13.66 17.35
CA ASP A 92 -11.60 14.40 16.10
C ASP A 92 -10.67 13.95 14.96
N ILE A 93 -9.48 13.43 15.27
CA ILE A 93 -8.50 13.00 14.27
C ILE A 93 -8.51 11.46 14.12
N PRO A 94 -9.00 10.91 13.00
CA PRO A 94 -9.25 9.48 12.82
C PRO A 94 -7.98 8.68 12.47
N TYR A 95 -6.90 8.82 13.24
CA TYR A 95 -5.61 8.17 12.98
C TYR A 95 -5.75 6.64 12.83
N ALA A 96 -6.49 5.99 13.72
CA ALA A 96 -6.68 4.54 13.68
C ALA A 96 -7.41 4.10 12.39
N SER A 97 -8.42 4.86 11.96
CA SER A 97 -9.17 4.57 10.73
C SER A 97 -8.33 4.79 9.47
N VAL A 98 -7.48 5.82 9.43
CA VAL A 98 -6.55 6.08 8.33
C VAL A 98 -5.57 4.93 8.18
N VAL A 99 -4.92 4.55 9.29
CA VAL A 99 -3.91 3.48 9.30
C VAL A 99 -4.54 2.13 8.96
N GLY A 100 -5.73 1.84 9.47
CA GLY A 100 -6.45 0.59 9.15
C GLY A 100 -7.04 0.53 7.74
N SER A 101 -7.02 1.64 6.99
CA SER A 101 -7.46 1.67 5.58
C SER A 101 -6.34 1.42 4.58
N ILE A 102 -5.08 1.34 5.04
CA ILE A 102 -3.88 1.07 4.23
C ILE A 102 -3.61 -0.44 4.24
#